data_AF-O48632-F1
#
_entry.id   AF-O48632-F1
#
_cell.length_a   1.000
_cell.length_b   1.000
_cell.length_c   1.000
_cell.angle_alpha   90.00
_cell.angle_beta   90.00
_cell.angle_gamma   90.00
#
_symmetry.space_group_name_H-M   'P 1'
#
loop_
_entity.id
_entity.type
_entity.pdbx_description
1 polymer ?
#
loop_
_entity_poly.entity_id
_entity_poly.type
_entity_poly.pdbx_seq_one_letter_code
_entity_poly.pdbx_strand_id
1 'polypeptide(L)'
;YAQNYANQRIGDCNLVHSSGPYGENIAVGTPSLTGTDAVNMWVGEKPYYDYNSNSCVGGECLQYIKVIWRNSLHLGCARVQCNTGGWFVTCNYDPPGNYR
;
A
#
# COMPACT_ATOMS: atom_id res chain seq x y z
N TYR A 1 -9.16 5.72 -9.69
CA TYR A 1 -7.70 5.90 -9.76
C TYR A 1 -6.97 4.57 -9.60
N ALA A 2 -7.05 3.92 -8.43
CA ALA A 2 -6.36 2.65 -8.11
C ALA A 2 -6.40 1.59 -9.22
N GLN A 3 -7.59 1.29 -9.77
CA GLN A 3 -7.72 0.28 -10.85
C GLN A 3 -6.93 0.66 -12.11
N ASN A 4 -6.97 1.93 -12.51
CA ASN A 4 -6.25 2.39 -13.69
C ASN A 4 -4.74 2.27 -13.50
N TYR A 5 -4.24 2.57 -12.30
CA TYR A 5 -2.82 2.40 -11.99
C TYR A 5 -2.42 0.93 -11.91
N ALA A 6 -3.21 0.10 -11.21
CA ALA A 6 -2.97 -1.33 -11.13
C ALA A 6 -2.87 -1.96 -12.53
N ASN A 7 -3.76 -1.58 -13.45
CA ASN A 7 -3.73 -2.06 -14.85
C ASN A 7 -2.38 -1.77 -15.55
N GLN A 8 -1.69 -0.68 -15.21
CA GLN A 8 -0.37 -0.36 -15.78
C GLN A 8 0.74 -1.30 -15.29
N ARG A 9 0.53 -2.00 -14.17
CA ARG A 9 1.48 -2.95 -13.57
C ARG A 9 1.25 -4.40 -14.01
N ILE A 10 0.21 -4.70 -14.80
CA ILE A 10 -0.08 -6.07 -15.24
C ILE A 10 1.13 -6.70 -15.96
N GLY A 11 1.87 -5.91 -16.74
CA GLY A 11 3.00 -6.40 -17.52
C GLY A 11 4.22 -6.82 -16.67
N ASP A 12 4.50 -6.10 -15.58
CA ASP A 12 5.76 -6.25 -14.84
C ASP A 12 5.59 -6.65 -13.37
N CYS A 13 4.46 -6.32 -12.75
CA CYS A 13 4.21 -6.49 -11.32
C CYS A 13 5.26 -5.79 -10.45
N ASN A 14 5.87 -4.71 -10.93
CA ASN A 14 6.91 -4.03 -10.18
C ASN A 14 6.33 -3.20 -9.02
N LEU A 15 7.02 -3.20 -7.88
CA LEU A 15 6.70 -2.35 -6.72
C LEU A 15 7.16 -0.91 -6.96
N VAL A 16 6.54 -0.25 -7.92
CA VAL A 16 6.77 1.16 -8.24
C VAL A 16 5.53 1.95 -7.81
N HIS A 17 5.76 3.12 -7.21
CA HIS A 17 4.68 4.03 -6.83
C HIS A 17 4.13 4.80 -8.05
N SER A 18 2.86 5.17 -7.99
CA SER A 18 2.19 5.86 -9.09
C SER A 18 2.64 7.31 -9.30
N SER A 19 3.35 7.89 -8.34
CA SER A 19 3.67 9.33 -8.27
C SER A 19 2.42 10.22 -8.41
N GLY A 20 1.25 9.68 -8.05
CA GLY A 20 -0.02 10.39 -8.08
C GLY A 20 -0.22 11.35 -6.90
N PRO A 21 -1.35 12.06 -6.87
CA PRO A 21 -1.66 13.01 -5.81
C PRO A 21 -2.12 12.35 -4.49
N TYR A 22 -2.26 11.02 -4.47
CA TYR A 22 -2.80 10.28 -3.33
C TYR A 22 -1.68 9.60 -2.52
N GLY A 23 -1.92 9.40 -1.23
CA GLY A 23 -1.11 8.48 -0.44
C GLY A 23 -1.25 7.07 -1.03
N GLU A 24 -0.21 6.25 -0.98
CA GLU A 24 -0.25 4.95 -1.66
C GLU A 24 0.47 3.86 -0.87
N ASN A 25 -0.19 2.71 -0.76
CA ASN A 25 0.44 1.45 -0.43
C ASN A 25 0.30 0.49 -1.61
N ILE A 26 1.36 -0.26 -1.88
CA ILE A 26 1.42 -1.28 -2.93
C ILE A 26 1.89 -2.60 -2.32
N ALA A 27 1.41 -3.70 -2.86
CA ALA A 27 1.85 -5.04 -2.50
C ALA A 27 1.87 -5.93 -3.74
N VAL A 28 2.82 -6.84 -3.78
CA VAL A 28 2.94 -7.89 -4.78
C VAL A 28 3.15 -9.21 -4.06
N GLY A 29 2.54 -10.27 -4.56
CA GLY A 29 2.62 -11.56 -3.89
C GLY A 29 2.15 -12.71 -4.75
N THR A 30 1.95 -13.83 -4.06
CA THR A 30 1.57 -15.12 -4.65
C THR A 30 0.28 -15.05 -5.47
N PRO A 31 -0.01 -16.08 -6.29
CA PRO A 31 -1.28 -16.19 -7.01
C PRO A 31 -2.55 -16.14 -6.14
N SER A 32 -2.42 -16.28 -4.82
CA SER A 32 -3.52 -16.20 -3.86
C SER A 32 -3.62 -14.87 -3.12
N LEU A 33 -2.73 -13.90 -3.35
CA LEU A 33 -2.72 -12.63 -2.63
C LEU A 33 -4.05 -11.90 -2.79
N THR A 34 -4.79 -11.76 -1.70
CA THR A 34 -6.02 -10.98 -1.63
C THR A 34 -5.76 -9.53 -1.22
N GLY A 35 -6.78 -8.67 -1.33
CA GLY A 35 -6.71 -7.32 -0.75
C GLY A 35 -6.54 -7.35 0.77
N THR A 36 -7.19 -8.30 1.46
CA THR A 36 -7.04 -8.48 2.91
C THR A 36 -5.62 -8.87 3.29
N ASP A 37 -4.99 -9.77 2.53
CA ASP A 37 -3.61 -10.16 2.76
C ASP A 37 -2.66 -8.97 2.60
N ALA A 38 -2.86 -8.15 1.56
CA ALA A 38 -2.07 -6.94 1.36
C ALA A 38 -2.21 -5.96 2.55
N VAL A 39 -3.43 -5.74 3.04
CA VAL A 39 -3.66 -4.90 4.23
C VAL A 39 -3.00 -5.52 5.48
N ASN A 40 -3.08 -6.83 5.66
CA ASN A 40 -2.43 -7.54 6.76
C ASN A 40 -0.90 -7.42 6.70
N MET A 41 -0.30 -7.45 5.51
CA MET A 41 1.14 -7.20 5.33
C MET A 41 1.51 -5.80 5.82
N TRP A 42 0.77 -4.77 5.40
CA TRP A 42 1.00 -3.38 5.83
C TRP A 42 0.77 -3.19 7.33
N VAL A 43 -0.26 -3.82 7.91
CA VAL A 43 -0.53 -3.80 9.36
C VAL A 43 0.51 -4.59 10.15
N GLY A 44 1.14 -5.59 9.52
CA GLY A 44 2.23 -6.38 10.08
C GLY A 44 3.47 -5.55 10.45
N GLU A 45 3.62 -4.35 9.90
CA GLU A 45 4.69 -3.42 10.28
C GLU A 45 4.43 -2.69 11.63
N LYS A 46 3.24 -2.86 12.24
CA LYS A 46 2.89 -2.24 13.53
C LYS A 46 3.96 -2.39 14.63
N PRO A 47 4.63 -3.55 14.82
CA PRO A 47 5.67 -3.69 15.84
C PRO A 47 6.85 -2.73 15.66
N TYR A 48 7.05 -2.19 14.45
CA TYR A 48 8.12 -1.25 14.12
C TYR A 48 7.67 0.21 14.21
N TYR A 49 6.46 0.51 14.69
CA TYR A 49 6.00 1.88 14.89
C TYR A 49 5.89 2.22 16.37
N ASP A 50 6.67 3.20 16.81
CA ASP A 50 6.56 3.73 18.17
C ASP A 50 5.66 4.97 18.17
N TYR A 51 4.52 4.84 18.86
CA TYR A 51 3.53 5.90 19.01
C TYR A 51 4.04 7.08 19.84
N ASN A 52 4.98 6.86 20.76
CA ASN A 52 5.48 7.93 21.63
C ASN A 52 6.38 8.89 20.83
N SER A 53 7.31 8.36 20.04
CA SER A 53 8.19 9.15 19.17
C SER A 53 7.58 9.48 17.81
N ASN A 54 6.43 8.88 17.47
CA ASN A 54 5.79 9.00 16.15
C ASN A 54 6.76 8.65 15.01
N SER A 55 7.52 7.55 15.18
CA SER A 55 8.60 7.18 14.26
C SER A 55 8.71 5.66 14.09
N CYS A 56 9.35 5.24 12.99
CA CYS A 56 9.68 3.83 12.81
C CYS A 56 10.91 3.46 13.65
N VAL A 57 10.80 2.36 14.41
CA VAL A 57 11.84 1.83 15.29
C VAL A 57 12.14 0.38 14.91
N GLY A 58 13.41 0.09 14.62
CA GLY A 58 13.86 -1.29 14.36
C GLY A 58 13.31 -1.97 13.09
N GLY A 59 12.70 -1.21 12.17
CA GLY A 59 12.17 -1.74 10.91
C GLY A 59 11.43 -0.68 10.08
N GLU A 60 10.82 -1.12 8.98
CA GLU A 60 9.94 -0.28 8.16
C GLU A 60 8.54 -0.25 8.76
N CYS A 61 7.91 0.93 8.75
CA CYS A 61 6.54 1.14 9.23
C CYS A 61 5.73 2.11 8.37
N LEU A 62 6.27 2.47 7.21
CA LEU A 62 5.72 3.51 6.35
C LEU A 62 4.41 3.07 5.67
N GLN A 63 4.19 1.77 5.50
CA GLN A 63 2.95 1.25 4.96
C GLN A 63 1.89 1.23 6.05
N TYR A 64 2.27 0.83 7.27
CA TYR A 64 1.39 0.87 8.44
C TYR A 64 0.87 2.28 8.73
N ILE A 65 1.75 3.28 8.74
CA ILE A 65 1.38 4.67 9.02
C ILE A 65 0.28 5.16 8.05
N LYS A 66 0.32 4.75 6.77
CA LYS A 66 -0.72 5.12 5.79
C LYS A 66 -2.06 4.46 6.08
N VAL A 67 -2.06 3.21 6.56
CA VAL A 67 -3.29 2.50 6.97
C VAL A 67 -3.97 3.20 8.15
N ILE A 68 -3.19 3.66 9.13
CA ILE A 68 -3.73 4.31 10.34
C ILE A 68 -3.77 5.84 10.26
N TRP A 69 -3.56 6.42 9.07
CA TRP A 69 -3.44 7.86 8.95
C TRP A 69 -4.78 8.55 9.20
N ARG A 70 -4.88 9.25 10.34
CA ARG A 70 -6.11 9.88 10.81
C ARG A 70 -6.77 10.81 9.79
N ASN A 71 -5.97 11.52 9.00
CA ASN A 71 -6.48 12.54 8.09
C ASN A 71 -6.81 11.99 6.69
N SER A 72 -6.59 10.70 6.43
CA SER A 72 -7.04 10.05 5.20
C SER A 72 -8.51 9.68 5.37
N LEU A 73 -9.39 10.34 4.64
CA LEU A 73 -10.84 10.19 4.78
C LEU A 73 -11.45 9.31 3.68
N HIS A 74 -10.79 9.23 2.53
CA HIS A 74 -11.21 8.41 1.41
C HIS A 74 -10.16 7.36 1.09
N LEU A 75 -10.64 6.19 0.68
CA LEU A 75 -9.82 5.03 0.33
C LEU A 75 -10.36 4.40 -0.95
N GLY A 76 -9.47 4.10 -1.90
CA GLY A 76 -9.79 3.30 -3.06
C GLY A 76 -8.68 2.29 -3.33
N CYS A 77 -9.05 1.01 -3.46
CA CYS A 77 -8.11 -0.07 -3.70
C CYS A 77 -8.42 -0.80 -5.01
N ALA A 78 -7.40 -1.43 -5.57
CA ALA A 78 -7.54 -2.31 -6.72
C ALA A 78 -6.51 -3.44 -6.66
N ARG A 79 -6.86 -4.53 -7.35
CA ARG A 79 -6.00 -5.70 -7.48
C ARG A 79 -6.06 -6.21 -8.93
N VAL A 80 -4.91 -6.56 -9.50
CA VAL A 80 -4.79 -7.14 -10.84
C VAL A 80 -3.86 -8.33 -10.85
N GLN A 81 -4.15 -9.30 -11.69
CA GLN A 81 -3.25 -10.42 -11.94
C GLN A 81 -2.20 -9.98 -12.95
N CYS A 82 -0.93 -10.20 -12.62
CA CYS A 82 0.17 -9.87 -13.50
C CYS A 82 0.48 -11.04 -14.44
N ASN A 83 1.07 -10.71 -15.59
CA ASN A 83 1.52 -11.70 -16.58
C ASN A 83 2.61 -12.62 -16.03
N THR A 84 3.32 -12.19 -14.97
CA THR A 84 4.31 -12.99 -14.23
C THR A 84 3.68 -14.04 -13.30
N GLY A 85 2.35 -14.07 -13.17
CA GLY A 85 1.59 -15.04 -12.37
C GLY A 85 1.27 -14.57 -10.94
N GLY A 86 1.91 -13.52 -10.45
CA GLY A 86 1.58 -12.88 -9.18
C GLY A 86 0.37 -11.95 -9.24
N TRP A 87 0.01 -11.37 -8.11
CA TRP A 87 -0.99 -10.29 -8.04
C TRP A 87 -0.35 -9.00 -7.54
N PHE A 88 -0.74 -7.90 -8.16
CA PHE A 88 -0.42 -6.54 -7.72
C PHE A 88 -1.66 -5.93 -7.05
N VAL A 89 -1.47 -5.36 -5.86
CA VAL A 89 -2.49 -4.65 -5.10
C VAL A 89 -2.02 -3.23 -4.85
N THR A 90 -2.91 -2.26 -5.04
CA THR A 90 -2.67 -0.87 -4.65
C THR A 90 -3.88 -0.32 -3.89
N CYS A 91 -3.61 0.47 -2.85
CA CYS A 91 -4.61 1.26 -2.13
C CYS A 91 -4.16 2.71 -2.08
N ASN A 92 -5.05 3.61 -2.49
CA ASN A 92 -4.83 5.04 -2.55
C ASN A 92 -5.68 5.76 -1.49
N TYR A 93 -5.05 6.69 -0.77
CA TYR A 93 -5.60 7.38 0.39
C TYR A 93 -5.67 8.89 0.13
N ASP A 94 -6.78 9.53 0.51
CA ASP A 94 -7.02 10.96 0.31
C ASP A 94 -7.66 11.62 1.54
N PRO A 95 -7.20 12.80 2.01
CA PRO A 95 -5.92 13.44 1.69
C PRO A 95 -4.71 12.51 1.82
N PRO A 96 -3.62 12.74 1.06
CA PRO A 96 -2.43 11.91 1.15
C PRO A 96 -1.87 11.96 2.57
N GLY A 97 -1.70 10.79 3.17
CA GLY A 97 -1.05 10.69 4.46
C GLY A 97 0.46 10.95 4.36
N ASN A 98 1.07 11.16 5.53
CA ASN A 98 2.52 11.29 5.66
C ASN A 98 3.11 12.50 4.90
N TYR A 99 2.59 13.70 5.16
CA TYR A 99 3.32 14.94 4.89
C TYR A 99 4.58 14.93 5.78
N ARG A 100 5.74 14.70 5.18
CA ARG A 100 7.03 15.11 5.76
C ARG A 100 7.37 16.50 5.29
#